data_AF-X0U2Z5-F1
#
_entry.id   AF-X0U2Z5-F1
#
_cell.length_a   1.000
_cell.length_b   1.000
_cell.length_c   1.000
_cell.angle_alpha   90.00
_cell.angle_beta   90.00
_cell.angle_gamma   90.00
#
_symmetry.space_group_name_H-M   'P 1'
#
loop_
_entity.id
_entity.type
_entity.pdbx_description
1 polymer ?
#
loop_
_entity_poly.entity_id
_entity_poly.type
_entity_poly.pdbx_seq_one_letter_code
_entity_poly.pdbx_strand_id
1 'polypeptide(L)' 'MCRAVHAEQNLIAQASNRGIKSNGATVYSTTFPCIICAKLLVNSGIKKIYYEEFYDDELTM' A
#
# COMPACT_ATOMS: atom_id res chain seq x y z
N MET A 1 -10.40 9.34 9.85
CA MET A 1 -8.92 9.31 9.90
C MET A 1 -8.50 8.10 10.71
N CYS A 2 -7.80 7.14 10.10
CA CYS A 2 -7.36 5.92 10.78
C CYS A 2 -6.26 6.26 11.81
N ARG A 3 -6.35 5.67 13.01
CA ARG A 3 -5.31 5.83 14.07
C ARG A 3 -4.16 4.84 13.92
N ALA A 4 -4.43 3.69 13.29
CA ALA A 4 -3.42 2.68 13.04
C ALA A 4 -2.65 3.00 11.75
N VAL A 5 -1.38 2.61 11.72
CA VAL A 5 -0.57 2.62 10.50
C VAL A 5 -0.88 1.35 9.73
N HIS A 6 -1.31 1.49 8.48
CA HIS A 6 -1.65 0.37 7.63
C HIS A 6 -0.39 -0.40 7.21
N ALA A 7 -0.56 -1.66 6.78
CA ALA A 7 0.55 -2.52 6.36
C ALA A 7 1.36 -1.88 5.20
N GLU A 8 0.66 -1.26 4.25
CA GLU A 8 1.21 -0.60 3.07
C GLU A 8 2.04 0.64 3.43
N GLN A 9 1.57 1.42 4.41
CA GLN A 9 2.31 2.57 4.94
C GLN A 9 3.58 2.11 5.67
N ASN A 10 3.47 1.06 6.48
CA ASN A 10 4.60 0.45 7.15
C ASN A 10 5.63 -0.11 6.15
N LEU A 11 5.17 -0.72 5.05
CA LEU A 11 6.02 -1.23 3.98
C LEU A 11 6.87 -0.11 3.38
N ILE A 12 6.26 1.03 3.02
CA ILE A 12 6.99 2.18 2.46
C ILE A 12 7.94 2.80 3.48
N ALA A 13 7.50 2.97 4.73
CA ALA A 13 8.35 3.51 5.79
C ALA A 13 9.58 2.62 6.03
N GLN A 14 9.41 1.30 6.08
CA GLN A 14 10.51 0.37 6.25
C GLN A 14 11.44 0.31 5.04
N ALA A 15 10.89 0.33 3.82
CA ALA A 15 11.70 0.37 2.60
C ALA A 15 12.58 1.63 2.58
N SER A 16 12.00 2.79 2.88
CA SER A 16 12.75 4.05 2.98
C SER A 16 13.81 4.01 4.08
N ASN A 17 13.46 3.55 5.29
CA ASN A 17 14.38 3.49 6.42
C ASN A 17 15.57 2.53 6.17
N ARG A 18 15.36 1.48 5.36
CA ARG A 18 16.40 0.51 5.00
C ARG A 18 17.11 0.83 3.69
N GLY A 19 16.78 1.95 3.03
CA GLY A 19 17.36 2.33 1.74
C GLY A 19 16.99 1.40 0.58
N ILE A 20 15.87 0.66 0.70
CA ILE A 20 15.38 -0.25 -0.34
C ILE A 20 14.54 0.54 -1.33
N LYS A 21 14.90 0.47 -2.61
CA LYS A 21 14.14 1.12 -3.68
C LYS A 21 12.82 0.37 -3.93
N SER A 22 11.69 1.06 -3.78
CA SER A 22 10.36 0.54 -4.13
C SER A 22 9.95 0.82 -5.59
N ASN A 23 10.66 1.70 -6.30
CA ASN A 23 10.31 2.04 -7.68
C ASN A 23 10.42 0.82 -8.60
N GLY A 24 9.34 0.50 -9.32
CA GLY A 24 9.24 -0.68 -10.17
C GLY A 24 8.77 -1.94 -9.46
N ALA A 25 8.61 -1.92 -8.13
CA ALA A 25 8.27 -3.12 -7.38
C ALA A 25 6.80 -3.52 -7.52
N THR A 26 6.51 -4.74 -7.07
CA THR A 26 5.18 -5.33 -6.97
C THR A 26 4.88 -5.55 -5.49
N VAL A 27 3.68 -5.15 -5.05
CA VAL A 27 3.20 -5.37 -3.68
C VAL A 27 2.17 -6.49 -3.67
N TYR A 28 2.27 -7.34 -2.65
CA TYR A 28 1.25 -8.32 -2.30
C TYR A 28 0.71 -7.93 -0.94
N SER A 29 -0.61 -7.78 -0.84
CA SER A 29 -1.32 -7.43 0.39
C SER A 29 -2.39 -8.49 0.64
N THR A 30 -2.77 -8.74 1.89
CA THR A 30 -3.92 -9.60 2.17
C THR A 30 -5.21 -8.89 1.75
N THR A 31 -5.35 -7.62 2.11
CA THR A 31 -6.56 -6.84 1.86
C THR A 31 -6.28 -5.72 0.86
N PHE A 32 -7.28 -5.38 0.05
CA PHE A 32 -7.20 -4.27 -0.90
C PHE A 32 -6.82 -2.96 -0.18
N PRO A 33 -5.87 -2.18 -0.73
CA PRO A 33 -5.40 -0.98 -0.07
C PRO A 33 -6.45 0.14 -0.10
N CYS A 34 -6.66 0.81 1.02
CA CYS A 34 -7.52 1.99 1.06
C CYS A 34 -6.98 3.10 0.13
N ILE A 35 -7.82 4.07 -0.23
CA ILE A 35 -7.47 5.13 -1.21
C ILE A 35 -6.18 5.90 -0.84
N ILE A 36 -5.92 6.10 0.45
CA ILE A 36 -4.71 6.78 0.93
C ILE A 36 -3.47 5.90 0.70
N CYS A 37 -3.56 4.61 1.02
CA CYS A 37 -2.48 3.65 0.82
C CYS A 37 -2.22 3.42 -0.67
N ALA A 38 -3.26 3.29 -1.50
CA ALA A 38 -3.12 3.17 -2.94
C ALA A 38 -2.35 4.35 -3.55
N LYS A 39 -2.71 5.60 -3.18
CA LYS A 39 -1.99 6.81 -3.61
C LYS A 39 -0.53 6.80 -3.18
N LEU A 40 -0.26 6.39 -1.94
CA LEU A 40 1.10 6.27 -1.41
C LEU A 40 1.93 5.27 -2.21
N LEU A 41 1.39 4.07 -2.48
CA LEU A 41 2.05 3.02 -3.24
C LEU A 41 2.38 3.48 -4.66
N VAL A 42 1.43 4.12 -5.36
CA VAL A 42 1.66 4.67 -6.71
C VAL A 42 2.76 5.73 -6.69
N ASN A 43 2.73 6.67 -5.74
CA ASN A 43 3.74 7.72 -5.63
C ASN A 43 5.13 7.17 -5.27
N SER A 44 5.20 6.05 -4.54
CA SER A 44 6.45 5.36 -4.24
C SER A 44 7.02 4.52 -5.41
N GLY A 45 6.33 4.54 -6.56
CA GLY A 45 6.76 3.89 -7.79
C GLY A 45 6.37 2.41 -7.90
N ILE A 46 5.51 1.88 -7.02
CA ILE A 46 4.95 0.52 -7.16
C ILE A 46 4.16 0.44 -8.47
N LYS A 47 4.33 -0.66 -9.22
CA LYS A 47 3.71 -0.86 -10.55
C LYS A 47 2.56 -1.84 -10.55
N LYS A 48 2.52 -2.75 -9.59
CA LYS A 48 1.51 -3.80 -9.49
C LYS A 48 1.17 -4.06 -8.03
N ILE A 49 -0.10 -4.24 -7.75
CA ILE A 49 -0.61 -4.60 -6.43
C ILE A 49 -1.51 -5.81 -6.61
N TYR A 50 -1.18 -6.91 -5.93
CA TYR A 50 -2.03 -8.09 -5.82
C TYR A 50 -2.60 -8.15 -4.42
N TYR A 51 -3.87 -8.52 -4.30
CA TYR A 51 -4.56 -8.66 -3.03
C TYR A 51 -5.44 -9.90 -3.04
N GLU A 52 -5.71 -10.45 -1.85
CA GLU A 52 -6.52 -11.65 -1.68
C GLU A 52 -7.99 -11.30 -1.41
N GLU A 53 -8.23 -10.32 -0.52
CA GLU A 53 -9.56 -9.92 -0.08
C GLU A 53 -9.89 -8.49 -0.54
N PHE A 54 -11.13 -8.27 -0.96
CA PHE A 54 -11.65 -6.92 -1.19
C PHE A 54 -11.82 -6.17 0.12
N TYR A 55 -11.53 -4.87 0.10
CA TYR A 55 -11.72 -3.99 1.25
C TYR A 55 -13.18 -3.55 1.30
N ASP A 56 -13.84 -3.79 2.42
CA ASP A 56 -15.26 -3.50 2.62
C ASP A 56 -15.44 -2.03 3.05
N ASP A 57 -15.26 -1.11 2.11
CA ASP A 57 -15.47 0.33 2.32
C ASP A 57 -16.35 0.86 1.18
N GLU A 58 -17.52 1.41 1.53
CA GLU A 58 -18.55 1.93 0.60
C GLU A 58 -17.98 2.94 -0.42
N LEU A 59 -16.83 3.55 -0.14
CA LEU A 59 -16.12 4.49 -1.01
C LEU A 59 -15.18 3.86 -2.05
N THR A 60 -15.02 2.53 -2.05
CA THR A 60 -14.19 1.80 -3.02
C THR A 60 -14.98 1.07 -4.12
N MET A 61 -16.32 1.12 -4.05
CA MET A 61 -17.23 0.75 -5.15
C MET A 61 -17.56 1.94 -6.04
#